data_AF-A0A0G1XX64-F1
#
_entry.id   AF-A0A0G1XX64-F1
#
_cell.length_a   1.000
_cell.length_b   1.000
_cell.length_c   1.000
_cell.angle_alpha   90.00
_cell.angle_beta   90.00
_cell.angle_gamma   90.00
#
_symmetry.space_group_name_H-M   'P 1'
#
loop_
_entity.id
_entity.type
_entity.pdbx_description
1 polymer ?
#
loop_
_entity_poly.entity_id
_entity_poly.type
_entity_poly.pdbx_seq_one_letter_code
_entity_poly.pdbx_strand_id
1 'polypeptide(L)'
;MAYTVKVADPLIFVAVIGGVLPALLWLFFWLREDRCEPEPRRYIIFAFLAGMAAVPLVLPLERQAMQYYSGTVLLLAWAALEEIFKFGAAYIGALRSRAFDEPLDALIYLVTAALGFAALENTFFLITPLQQGDILRSVVMGDLRFVGATLLHTLASATVGLSLALSYYKPALERKLYALAGVILAIFLHLVFNFFILQEGSGATFWMFLVIWVGIVGVFLMTERIKQPSRDYC
;
A
#
# COMPACT_ATOMS: atom_id res chain seq x y z
N MET A 1 6.41 -23.98 -25.65
CA MET A 1 5.66 -24.88 -24.75
C MET A 1 4.68 -24.04 -23.95
N ALA A 2 3.38 -24.22 -24.17
CA ALA A 2 2.37 -23.59 -23.35
C ALA A 2 2.27 -24.39 -22.04
N TYR A 3 2.84 -23.87 -20.95
CA TYR A 3 2.57 -24.41 -19.62
C TYR A 3 1.11 -24.09 -19.29
N THR A 4 0.24 -25.09 -19.41
CA THR A 4 -1.13 -25.00 -18.93
C THR A 4 -1.08 -24.88 -17.41
N VAL A 5 -1.33 -23.67 -16.90
CA VAL A 5 -1.43 -23.40 -15.46
C VAL A 5 -2.61 -24.20 -14.92
N LYS A 6 -2.34 -25.31 -14.24
CA LYS A 6 -3.35 -25.93 -13.37
C LYS A 6 -3.40 -25.09 -12.10
N VAL A 7 -4.57 -24.55 -11.77
CA VAL A 7 -4.82 -23.75 -10.55
C VAL A 7 -4.42 -24.50 -9.26
N ALA A 8 -4.27 -25.83 -9.34
CA ALA A 8 -3.82 -26.71 -8.26
C ALA A 8 -2.28 -26.90 -8.15
N ASP A 9 -1.48 -26.01 -8.75
CA ASP A 9 -0.02 -26.05 -8.61
C ASP A 9 0.39 -25.59 -7.18
N PRO A 10 1.15 -26.40 -6.42
CA PRO A 10 1.69 -26.01 -5.11
C PRO A 10 2.40 -24.64 -5.12
N LEU A 11 2.96 -24.24 -6.25
CA LEU A 11 3.63 -22.95 -6.40
C LEU A 11 2.69 -21.75 -6.31
N ILE A 12 1.43 -21.88 -6.77
CA ILE A 12 0.43 -20.82 -6.63
C ILE A 12 0.09 -20.62 -5.16
N PHE A 13 -0.05 -21.72 -4.41
CA PHE A 13 -0.29 -21.66 -2.97
C PHE A 13 0.86 -20.97 -2.22
N VAL A 14 2.11 -21.26 -2.58
CA VAL A 14 3.29 -20.57 -2.04
C VAL A 14 3.27 -19.08 -2.36
N ALA A 15 2.95 -18.69 -3.59
CA ALA A 15 2.84 -17.28 -3.98
C ALA A 15 1.74 -16.54 -3.18
N VAL A 16 0.58 -17.17 -2.99
CA VAL A 16 -0.53 -16.60 -2.21
C VAL A 16 -0.13 -16.42 -0.74
N ILE A 17 0.50 -17.43 -0.12
CA ILE A 17 1.01 -17.29 1.25
C ILE A 17 2.05 -16.17 1.32
N GLY A 18 3.01 -16.17 0.39
CA GLY A 18 4.07 -15.18 0.34
C GLY A 18 3.54 -13.75 0.23
N GLY A 19 2.51 -13.52 -0.61
CA GLY A 19 1.85 -12.23 -0.76
C GLY A 19 0.97 -11.83 0.43
N VAL A 20 0.07 -12.73 0.85
CA VAL A 20 -1.01 -12.39 1.79
C VAL A 20 -0.52 -12.38 3.24
N LEU A 21 0.31 -13.33 3.66
CA LEU A 21 0.70 -13.47 5.07
C LEU A 21 1.43 -12.23 5.60
N PRO A 22 2.45 -11.66 4.91
CA PRO A 22 3.12 -10.45 5.38
C PRO A 22 2.18 -9.25 5.48
N ALA A 23 1.27 -9.09 4.51
CA ALA A 23 0.26 -8.03 4.53
C ALA A 23 -0.68 -8.15 5.74
N LEU A 24 -1.11 -9.37 6.08
CA LEU A 24 -1.93 -9.61 7.27
C LEU A 24 -1.17 -9.38 8.59
N LEU A 25 0.13 -9.69 8.65
CA LEU A 25 0.96 -9.38 9.82
C LEU A 25 1.06 -7.87 10.05
N TRP A 26 1.28 -7.09 8.98
CA TRP A 26 1.26 -5.64 9.06
C TRP A 26 -0.12 -5.08 9.39
N LEU A 27 -1.19 -5.66 8.84
CA LEU A 27 -2.55 -5.24 9.16
C LEU A 27 -2.82 -5.44 10.66
N PHE A 28 -2.45 -6.59 11.20
CA PHE A 28 -2.56 -6.85 12.64
C PHE A 28 -1.79 -5.85 13.49
N PHE A 29 -0.59 -5.45 13.06
CA PHE A 29 0.18 -4.41 13.73
C PHE A 29 -0.55 -3.06 13.70
N TRP A 30 -1.07 -2.62 12.54
CA TRP A 30 -1.77 -1.34 12.42
C TRP A 30 -3.12 -1.30 13.14
N LEU A 31 -3.88 -2.39 13.15
CA LEU A 31 -5.12 -2.48 13.93
C LEU A 31 -4.87 -2.41 15.45
N ARG A 32 -3.64 -2.70 15.89
CA ARG A 32 -3.24 -2.49 17.29
C ARG A 32 -2.85 -1.05 17.61
N GLU A 33 -2.78 -0.20 16.61
CA GLU A 33 -2.56 1.23 16.77
C GLU A 33 -3.86 1.92 17.18
N ASP A 34 -4.99 1.41 16.70
CA ASP A 34 -6.35 1.81 17.07
C ASP A 34 -6.97 0.83 18.10
N ARG A 35 -6.54 0.93 19.37
CA ARG A 35 -7.09 0.09 20.46
C ARG A 35 -8.21 0.75 21.25
N CYS A 36 -8.32 2.07 21.15
CA CYS A 36 -9.23 2.85 21.97
C CYS A 36 -10.65 2.79 21.41
N GLU A 37 -10.80 2.88 20.08
CA GLU A 37 -12.09 2.80 19.39
C GLU A 37 -11.99 1.86 18.17
N PRO A 38 -11.78 0.54 18.38
CA PRO A 38 -11.46 -0.36 17.28
C PRO A 38 -12.53 -0.43 16.19
N GLU A 39 -12.07 -0.25 14.96
CA GLU A 39 -12.93 -0.26 13.78
C GLU A 39 -13.74 -1.55 13.57
N PRO A 40 -15.01 -1.48 13.10
CA PRO A 40 -15.82 -2.66 12.83
C PRO A 40 -15.18 -3.56 11.78
N ARG A 41 -14.95 -4.83 12.12
CA ARG A 41 -14.28 -5.84 11.27
C ARG A 41 -14.78 -5.89 9.82
N ARG A 42 -16.07 -5.64 9.58
CA ARG A 42 -16.64 -5.62 8.22
C ARG A 42 -15.99 -4.57 7.32
N TYR A 43 -15.69 -3.38 7.84
CA TYR A 43 -15.12 -2.29 7.04
C TYR A 43 -13.63 -2.50 6.82
N ILE A 44 -12.92 -3.11 7.77
CA ILE A 44 -11.55 -3.60 7.56
C ILE A 44 -11.52 -4.64 6.43
N ILE A 45 -12.42 -5.63 6.45
CA ILE A 45 -12.51 -6.63 5.38
C ILE A 45 -12.85 -5.98 4.04
N PHE A 46 -13.82 -5.06 4.01
CA PHE A 46 -14.20 -4.38 2.77
C PHE A 46 -13.08 -3.50 2.21
N ALA A 47 -12.35 -2.76 3.05
CA ALA A 47 -11.21 -1.96 2.62
C ALA A 47 -10.09 -2.86 2.07
N PHE A 48 -9.76 -3.95 2.75
CA PHE A 48 -8.72 -4.90 2.32
C PHE A 48 -9.09 -5.54 0.97
N LEU A 49 -10.31 -6.06 0.84
CA LEU A 49 -10.78 -6.67 -0.41
C LEU A 49 -10.91 -5.65 -1.55
N ALA A 50 -11.32 -4.41 -1.26
CA ALA A 50 -11.32 -3.35 -2.25
C ALA A 50 -9.90 -3.03 -2.74
N GLY A 51 -8.92 -3.02 -1.82
CA GLY A 51 -7.50 -2.90 -2.14
C GLY A 51 -7.01 -4.01 -3.08
N MET A 52 -7.34 -5.27 -2.76
CA MET A 52 -7.06 -6.39 -3.68
C MET A 52 -7.73 -6.18 -5.04
N ALA A 53 -9.01 -5.78 -5.05
CA ALA A 53 -9.76 -5.58 -6.29
C ALA A 53 -9.23 -4.42 -7.16
N ALA A 54 -8.47 -3.47 -6.59
CA ALA A 54 -7.83 -2.41 -7.36
C ALA A 54 -6.69 -2.93 -8.26
N VAL A 55 -5.97 -3.99 -7.86
CA VAL A 55 -4.86 -4.56 -8.65
C VAL A 55 -5.28 -5.00 -10.07
N PRO A 56 -6.31 -5.86 -10.27
CA PRO A 56 -6.72 -6.25 -11.61
C PRO A 56 -7.30 -5.09 -12.45
N LEU A 57 -7.67 -3.97 -11.84
CA LEU A 57 -8.11 -2.76 -12.53
C LEU A 57 -6.92 -1.89 -12.98
N VAL A 58 -5.88 -1.80 -12.16
CA VAL A 58 -4.68 -0.99 -12.41
C VAL A 58 -3.76 -1.65 -13.42
N LEU A 59 -3.50 -2.96 -13.31
CA LEU A 59 -2.52 -3.67 -14.15
C LEU A 59 -2.74 -3.49 -15.68
N PRO A 60 -3.98 -3.54 -16.23
CA PRO A 60 -4.19 -3.27 -17.65
C PRO A 60 -3.81 -1.84 -18.05
N LEU A 61 -4.08 -0.86 -17.18
CA LEU A 61 -3.76 0.55 -17.42
C LEU A 61 -2.25 0.79 -17.37
N GLU A 62 -1.55 0.14 -16.46
CA GLU A 62 -0.09 0.17 -16.41
C GLU A 62 0.54 -0.46 -17.65
N ARG A 63 -0.03 -1.58 -18.12
CA ARG A 63 0.37 -2.19 -19.39
C ARG A 63 0.14 -1.29 -20.58
N GLN A 64 -0.96 -0.55 -20.59
CA GLN A 64 -1.24 0.44 -21.61
C GLN A 64 -0.23 1.61 -21.52
N ALA A 65 0.10 2.09 -20.31
CA ALA A 65 1.07 3.15 -20.10
C ALA A 65 2.45 2.80 -20.69
N MET A 66 2.88 1.54 -20.61
CA MET A 66 4.13 1.06 -21.23
C MET A 66 4.20 1.26 -22.75
N GLN A 67 3.04 1.37 -23.42
CA GLN A 67 3.00 1.58 -24.88
C GLN A 67 3.26 3.04 -25.26
N TYR A 68 3.03 3.99 -24.35
CA TYR A 68 3.06 5.42 -24.62
C TYR A 68 4.19 6.16 -23.88
N TYR A 69 4.65 5.63 -22.74
CA TYR A 69 5.62 6.29 -21.87
C TYR A 69 6.81 5.39 -21.58
N SER A 70 7.94 6.01 -21.26
CA SER A 70 9.17 5.34 -20.84
C SER A 70 9.93 6.17 -19.81
N GLY A 71 10.97 5.58 -19.19
CA GLY A 71 11.79 6.23 -18.18
C GLY A 71 10.96 6.75 -16.99
N THR A 72 11.36 7.90 -16.43
CA THR A 72 10.72 8.50 -15.24
C THR A 72 9.23 8.81 -15.44
N VAL A 73 8.80 9.13 -16.66
CA VAL A 73 7.38 9.42 -16.96
C VAL A 73 6.53 8.15 -16.80
N LEU A 74 7.05 6.99 -17.23
CA LEU A 74 6.38 5.71 -17.00
C LEU A 74 6.29 5.38 -15.51
N LEU A 75 7.37 5.58 -14.75
CA LEU A 75 7.37 5.34 -13.30
C LEU A 75 6.36 6.23 -12.57
N LEU A 76 6.25 7.49 -13.00
CA LEU A 76 5.25 8.43 -12.47
C LEU A 76 3.83 7.96 -12.82
N ALA A 77 3.61 7.49 -14.05
CA ALA A 77 2.31 6.98 -14.48
C ALA A 77 1.87 5.75 -13.66
N TRP A 78 2.75 4.78 -13.43
CA TRP A 78 2.49 3.62 -12.57
C TRP A 78 2.18 4.04 -11.14
N ALA A 79 3.08 4.82 -10.52
CA ALA A 79 2.86 5.34 -9.16
C ALA A 79 1.53 6.11 -9.04
N ALA A 80 1.19 6.95 -10.02
CA ALA A 80 -0.07 7.69 -10.04
C ALA A 80 -1.29 6.76 -10.14
N LEU A 81 -1.27 5.79 -11.05
CA LEU A 81 -2.37 4.83 -11.22
C LEU A 81 -2.61 4.05 -9.91
N GLU A 82 -1.55 3.49 -9.34
CA GLU A 82 -1.66 2.72 -8.11
C GLU A 82 -2.21 3.54 -6.93
N GLU A 83 -1.65 4.71 -6.63
CA GLU A 83 -2.09 5.51 -5.49
C GLU A 83 -3.52 6.04 -5.66
N ILE A 84 -3.91 6.45 -6.87
CA ILE A 84 -5.27 6.93 -7.16
C ILE A 84 -6.29 5.80 -6.97
N PHE A 85 -6.01 4.60 -7.49
CA PHE A 85 -6.91 3.46 -7.36
C PHE A 85 -6.95 2.92 -5.92
N LYS A 86 -5.83 2.91 -5.19
CA LYS A 86 -5.81 2.57 -3.76
C LYS A 86 -6.63 3.54 -2.91
N PHE A 87 -6.49 4.85 -3.16
CA PHE A 87 -7.32 5.85 -2.49
C PHE A 87 -8.81 5.63 -2.80
N GLY A 88 -9.15 5.39 -4.08
CA GLY A 88 -10.51 5.06 -4.49
C GLY A 88 -11.06 3.79 -3.83
N ALA A 89 -10.23 2.75 -3.70
CA ALA A 89 -10.58 1.50 -3.03
C ALA A 89 -10.89 1.73 -1.54
N ALA A 90 -10.03 2.46 -0.81
CA ALA A 90 -10.29 2.82 0.58
C ALA A 90 -11.57 3.66 0.73
N TYR A 91 -11.78 4.60 -0.21
CA TYR A 91 -12.95 5.47 -0.21
C TYR A 91 -14.26 4.69 -0.33
N ILE A 92 -14.32 3.76 -1.29
CA ILE A 92 -15.50 2.92 -1.52
C ILE A 92 -15.66 1.87 -0.41
N GLY A 93 -14.56 1.28 0.05
CA GLY A 93 -14.53 0.19 1.01
C GLY A 93 -14.92 0.61 2.43
N ALA A 94 -14.49 1.79 2.88
CA ALA A 94 -14.68 2.19 4.27
C ALA A 94 -14.84 3.70 4.54
N LEU A 95 -14.12 4.60 3.86
CA LEU A 95 -14.15 6.05 4.21
C LEU A 95 -15.50 6.74 3.97
N ARG A 96 -16.39 6.15 3.15
CA ARG A 96 -17.77 6.63 2.97
C ARG A 96 -18.75 6.11 4.03
N SER A 97 -18.29 5.22 4.89
CA SER A 97 -19.13 4.59 5.89
C SER A 97 -19.41 5.53 7.06
N ARG A 98 -20.45 5.22 7.84
CA ARG A 98 -20.73 5.93 9.09
C ARG A 98 -19.79 5.56 10.24
N ALA A 99 -18.97 4.52 10.06
CA ALA A 99 -17.96 4.13 11.03
C ALA A 99 -16.65 4.92 10.87
N PHE A 100 -16.54 5.76 9.84
CA PHE A 100 -15.51 6.77 9.83
C PHE A 100 -15.98 7.95 10.70
N ASP A 101 -15.65 7.90 11.98
CA ASP A 101 -16.10 8.86 12.99
C ASP A 101 -14.97 9.52 13.79
N GLU A 102 -13.72 9.05 13.69
CA GLU A 102 -12.54 9.72 14.23
C GLU A 102 -11.40 9.95 13.19
N PRO A 103 -10.46 10.88 13.46
CA PRO A 103 -9.36 11.15 12.54
C PRO A 103 -8.47 9.94 12.22
N LEU A 104 -8.27 9.03 13.19
CA LEU A 104 -7.35 7.90 13.07
C LEU A 104 -7.85 6.84 12.07
N ASP A 105 -9.16 6.62 12.00
CA ASP A 105 -9.85 5.76 11.02
C ASP A 105 -9.40 6.00 9.59
N ALA A 106 -9.16 7.26 9.21
CA ALA A 106 -8.71 7.61 7.86
C ALA A 106 -7.38 6.91 7.54
N LEU A 107 -6.47 6.88 8.52
CA LEU A 107 -5.20 6.17 8.43
C LEU A 107 -5.44 4.67 8.38
N ILE A 108 -6.24 4.12 9.30
CA ILE A 108 -6.49 2.67 9.39
C ILE A 108 -7.11 2.12 8.11
N TYR A 109 -8.12 2.77 7.56
CA TYR A 109 -8.79 2.33 6.34
C TYR A 109 -7.91 2.45 5.10
N LEU A 110 -7.12 3.52 4.96
CA LEU A 110 -6.20 3.67 3.83
C LEU A 110 -5.05 2.66 3.89
N VAL A 111 -4.44 2.46 5.07
CA VAL A 111 -3.42 1.43 5.26
C VAL A 111 -3.99 0.04 5.02
N THR A 112 -5.21 -0.24 5.47
CA THR A 112 -5.87 -1.53 5.23
C THR A 112 -6.08 -1.79 3.73
N ALA A 113 -6.54 -0.81 2.96
CA ALA A 113 -6.67 -0.94 1.51
C ALA A 113 -5.30 -1.12 0.83
N ALA A 114 -4.28 -0.41 1.29
CA ALA A 114 -2.91 -0.54 0.79
C ALA A 114 -2.32 -1.94 1.02
N LEU A 115 -2.58 -2.52 2.20
CA LEU A 115 -2.14 -3.88 2.52
C LEU A 115 -2.89 -4.93 1.70
N GLY A 116 -4.18 -4.71 1.43
CA GLY A 116 -4.94 -5.53 0.49
C GLY A 116 -4.39 -5.48 -0.94
N PHE A 117 -4.05 -4.27 -1.41
CA PHE A 117 -3.40 -4.08 -2.72
C PHE A 117 -2.06 -4.81 -2.77
N ALA A 118 -1.18 -4.54 -1.80
CA ALA A 118 0.13 -5.16 -1.67
C ALA A 118 0.02 -6.69 -1.62
N ALA A 119 -0.96 -7.24 -0.89
CA ALA A 119 -1.15 -8.69 -0.78
C ALA A 119 -1.35 -9.37 -2.15
N LEU A 120 -2.23 -8.83 -2.99
CA LEU A 120 -2.52 -9.43 -4.29
C LEU A 120 -1.42 -9.14 -5.31
N GLU A 121 -0.90 -7.92 -5.32
CA GLU A 121 0.19 -7.53 -6.21
C GLU A 121 1.44 -8.38 -5.96
N ASN A 122 1.85 -8.51 -4.71
CA ASN A 122 2.95 -9.37 -4.30
C ASN A 122 2.72 -10.84 -4.68
N THR A 123 1.49 -11.33 -4.54
CA THR A 123 1.13 -12.67 -5.01
C THR A 123 1.42 -12.81 -6.50
N PHE A 124 1.01 -11.84 -7.33
CA PHE A 124 1.28 -11.87 -8.77
C PHE A 124 2.77 -11.75 -9.12
N PHE A 125 3.53 -10.93 -8.38
CA PHE A 125 4.97 -10.82 -8.56
C PHE A 125 5.71 -12.13 -8.26
N LEU A 126 5.22 -12.95 -7.32
CA LEU A 126 5.84 -14.23 -6.97
C LEU A 126 5.53 -15.37 -7.95
N ILE A 127 4.40 -15.34 -8.66
CA ILE A 127 3.96 -16.47 -9.53
C ILE A 127 4.98 -16.75 -10.64
N THR A 128 5.42 -15.73 -11.39
CA THR A 128 6.25 -15.95 -12.58
C THR A 128 7.65 -16.48 -12.24
N PRO A 129 8.39 -15.89 -11.28
CA PRO A 129 9.69 -16.41 -10.86
C PRO A 129 9.64 -17.83 -10.31
N LEU A 130 8.60 -18.16 -9.52
CA LEU A 130 8.40 -19.51 -8.98
C LEU A 130 8.16 -20.54 -10.09
N GLN A 131 7.34 -20.21 -11.09
CA GLN A 131 7.09 -21.08 -12.23
C GLN A 131 8.32 -21.31 -13.13
N GLN A 132 9.25 -20.35 -13.16
CA GLN A 132 10.51 -20.45 -13.91
C GLN A 132 11.57 -21.27 -13.17
N GLY A 133 11.29 -21.77 -11.95
CA GLY A 133 12.22 -22.53 -11.14
C GLY A 133 13.30 -21.66 -10.46
N ASP A 134 13.18 -20.33 -10.54
CA ASP A 134 14.14 -19.40 -9.93
C ASP A 134 13.77 -19.12 -8.46
N ILE A 135 13.80 -20.20 -7.67
CA ILE A 135 13.41 -20.19 -6.25
C ILE A 135 14.35 -19.28 -5.45
N LEU A 136 15.65 -19.28 -5.77
CA LEU A 136 16.64 -18.43 -5.09
C LEU A 136 16.41 -16.95 -5.35
N ARG A 137 16.02 -16.53 -6.56
CA ARG A 137 15.65 -15.13 -6.82
C ARG A 137 14.31 -14.77 -6.19
N SER A 138 13.35 -15.71 -6.16
CA SER A 138 12.04 -15.53 -5.53
C SER A 138 12.14 -15.35 -4.02
N VAL A 139 13.08 -16.05 -3.37
CA VAL A 139 13.32 -15.98 -1.92
C VAL A 139 14.33 -14.86 -1.62
N VAL A 140 15.57 -14.91 -2.13
CA VAL A 140 16.67 -14.04 -1.67
C VAL A 140 16.62 -12.61 -2.24
N MET A 141 16.29 -12.43 -3.52
CA MET A 141 16.11 -11.08 -4.12
C MET A 141 14.68 -10.57 -3.96
N GLY A 142 13.72 -11.47 -3.76
CA GLY A 142 12.35 -11.17 -3.35
C GLY A 142 12.35 -10.43 -2.02
N ASP A 143 12.97 -10.98 -0.98
CA ASP A 143 12.80 -10.52 0.41
C ASP A 143 12.96 -9.00 0.60
N LEU A 144 14.05 -8.37 0.14
CA LEU A 144 14.26 -6.93 0.38
C LEU A 144 13.37 -6.04 -0.50
N ARG A 145 13.21 -6.40 -1.77
CA ARG A 145 12.41 -5.63 -2.74
C ARG A 145 10.93 -5.70 -2.40
N PHE A 146 10.49 -6.88 -1.99
CA PHE A 146 9.13 -7.23 -1.62
C PHE A 146 8.72 -6.65 -0.27
N VAL A 147 9.58 -6.76 0.74
CA VAL A 147 9.38 -6.10 2.03
C VAL A 147 9.37 -4.57 1.83
N GLY A 148 10.28 -4.06 1.01
CA GLY A 148 10.32 -2.65 0.62
C GLY A 148 9.01 -2.19 -0.03
N ALA A 149 8.47 -2.94 -0.99
CA ALA A 149 7.22 -2.62 -1.66
C ALA A 149 6.04 -2.59 -0.68
N THR A 150 5.88 -3.62 0.15
CA THR A 150 4.80 -3.67 1.16
C THR A 150 4.87 -2.48 2.13
N LEU A 151 6.08 -2.14 2.59
CA LEU A 151 6.31 -0.98 3.44
C LEU A 151 6.03 0.33 2.70
N LEU A 152 6.33 0.42 1.41
CA LEU A 152 6.01 1.58 0.59
C LEU A 152 4.50 1.79 0.46
N HIS A 153 3.72 0.78 0.09
CA HIS A 153 2.25 0.97 -0.04
C HIS A 153 1.67 1.42 1.30
N THR A 154 2.15 0.84 2.40
CA THR A 154 1.78 1.23 3.76
C THR A 154 2.13 2.69 4.05
N LEU A 155 3.40 3.08 3.82
CA LEU A 155 3.89 4.45 4.02
C LEU A 155 3.09 5.45 3.17
N ALA A 156 3.00 5.22 1.87
CA ALA A 156 2.32 6.09 0.92
C ALA A 156 0.85 6.30 1.34
N SER A 157 0.11 5.22 1.59
CA SER A 157 -1.30 5.34 2.01
C SER A 157 -1.47 5.91 3.41
N ALA A 158 -0.53 5.65 4.33
CA ALA A 158 -0.53 6.30 5.64
C ALA A 158 -0.32 7.81 5.53
N THR A 159 0.49 8.31 4.59
CA THR A 159 0.63 9.76 4.37
C THR A 159 -0.67 10.41 3.86
N VAL A 160 -1.43 9.70 3.01
CA VAL A 160 -2.78 10.15 2.61
C VAL A 160 -3.72 10.14 3.81
N GLY A 161 -3.67 9.09 4.62
CA GLY A 161 -4.47 8.93 5.84
C GLY A 161 -4.21 10.04 6.85
N LEU A 162 -2.95 10.35 7.12
CA LEU A 162 -2.54 11.48 7.97
C LEU A 162 -3.03 12.82 7.42
N SER A 163 -2.97 13.02 6.11
CA SER A 163 -3.45 14.26 5.48
C SER A 163 -4.97 14.43 5.68
N LEU A 164 -5.73 13.35 5.56
CA LEU A 164 -7.16 13.34 5.89
C LEU A 164 -7.41 13.55 7.39
N ALA A 165 -6.66 12.87 8.26
CA ALA A 165 -6.79 12.99 9.70
C ALA A 165 -6.54 14.44 10.18
N LEU A 166 -5.48 15.07 9.69
CA LEU A 166 -5.14 16.47 10.01
C LEU A 166 -6.18 17.48 9.51
N SER A 167 -7.00 17.10 8.55
CA SER A 167 -8.07 17.94 8.03
C SER A 167 -9.46 17.52 8.48
N TYR A 168 -9.59 16.51 9.33
CA TYR A 168 -10.86 15.88 9.66
C TYR A 168 -11.96 16.87 10.10
N TYR A 169 -11.61 17.81 11.00
CA TYR A 169 -12.52 18.84 11.51
C TYR A 169 -12.58 20.13 10.67
N LYS A 170 -11.90 20.17 9.52
CA LYS A 170 -11.85 21.36 8.65
C LYS A 170 -13.03 21.39 7.67
N PRO A 171 -13.33 22.57 7.06
CA PRO A 171 -14.33 22.67 6.01
C PRO A 171 -14.06 21.71 4.83
N ALA A 172 -15.12 21.32 4.13
CA ALA A 172 -15.04 20.32 3.05
C ALA A 172 -14.04 20.66 1.93
N LEU A 173 -13.85 21.95 1.62
CA LEU A 173 -12.87 22.38 0.62
C LEU A 173 -11.45 22.11 1.10
N GLU A 174 -11.12 22.48 2.34
CA GLU A 174 -9.81 22.20 2.93
C GLU A 174 -9.54 20.69 2.99
N ARG A 175 -10.52 19.89 3.43
CA ARG A 175 -10.40 18.42 3.42
C ARG A 175 -10.04 17.86 2.06
N LYS A 176 -10.65 18.36 0.99
CA LYS A 176 -10.33 17.95 -0.39
C LYS A 176 -8.92 18.36 -0.80
N LEU A 177 -8.48 19.56 -0.43
CA LEU A 177 -7.11 20.03 -0.71
C LEU A 177 -6.05 19.21 0.03
N TYR A 178 -6.31 18.84 1.28
CA TYR A 178 -5.44 17.96 2.06
C TYR A 178 -5.41 16.54 1.50
N ALA A 179 -6.57 16.00 1.08
CA ALA A 179 -6.62 14.70 0.39
C ALA A 179 -5.78 14.72 -0.89
N LEU A 180 -5.93 15.77 -1.71
CA LEU A 180 -5.17 15.94 -2.95
C LEU A 180 -3.66 16.05 -2.66
N ALA A 181 -3.27 16.87 -1.69
CA ALA A 181 -1.87 17.01 -1.27
C ALA A 181 -1.29 15.68 -0.76
N GLY A 182 -2.05 14.93 0.03
CA GLY A 182 -1.68 13.61 0.51
C GLY A 182 -1.46 12.61 -0.63
N VAL A 183 -2.38 12.56 -1.61
CA VAL A 183 -2.24 11.68 -2.79
C VAL A 183 -1.03 12.09 -3.63
N ILE A 184 -0.79 13.39 -3.85
CA ILE A 184 0.41 13.86 -4.58
C ILE A 184 1.69 13.44 -3.85
N LEU A 185 1.72 13.57 -2.52
CA LEU A 185 2.86 13.13 -1.71
C LEU A 185 3.05 11.61 -1.79
N ALA A 186 1.97 10.83 -1.73
CA ALA A 186 2.02 9.38 -1.89
C ALA A 186 2.59 8.97 -3.25
N ILE A 187 2.14 9.61 -4.34
CA ILE A 187 2.65 9.38 -5.70
C ILE A 187 4.14 9.71 -5.78
N PHE A 188 4.55 10.82 -5.16
CA PHE A 188 5.96 11.21 -5.12
C PHE A 188 6.81 10.18 -4.37
N LEU A 189 6.40 9.76 -3.17
CA LEU A 189 7.10 8.74 -2.39
C LEU A 189 7.21 7.42 -3.15
N HIS A 190 6.13 7.03 -3.83
CA HIS A 190 6.11 5.84 -4.66
C HIS A 190 7.06 5.97 -5.85
N LEU A 191 7.01 7.06 -6.60
CA LEU A 191 7.94 7.33 -7.69
C LEU A 191 9.41 7.24 -7.24
N VAL A 192 9.74 7.83 -6.09
CA VAL A 192 11.09 7.78 -5.52
C VAL A 192 11.51 6.34 -5.23
N PHE A 193 10.62 5.53 -4.67
CA PHE A 193 10.90 4.11 -4.44
C PHE A 193 11.10 3.35 -5.76
N ASN A 194 10.20 3.51 -6.73
CA ASN A 194 10.31 2.87 -8.05
C ASN A 194 11.60 3.27 -8.77
N PHE A 195 12.06 4.51 -8.58
CA PHE A 195 13.34 4.95 -9.11
C PHE A 195 14.53 4.21 -8.47
N PHE A 196 14.57 4.09 -7.14
CA PHE A 196 15.66 3.37 -6.45
C PHE A 196 15.61 1.87 -6.69
N ILE A 197 14.41 1.30 -6.81
CA ILE A 197 14.24 -0.14 -7.01
C ILE A 197 14.89 -0.58 -8.32
N LEU A 198 14.86 0.24 -9.38
CA LEU A 198 15.39 -0.12 -10.69
C LEU A 198 16.91 0.03 -10.79
N GLN A 199 17.57 0.65 -9.81
CA GLN A 199 19.01 0.79 -9.79
C GLN A 199 19.70 -0.44 -9.23
N GLU A 200 20.80 -0.85 -9.86
CA GLU A 200 21.65 -1.93 -9.36
C GLU A 200 22.71 -1.39 -8.40
N GLY A 201 22.96 -2.11 -7.31
CA GLY A 201 24.04 -1.80 -6.36
C GLY A 201 23.58 -1.62 -4.91
N SER A 202 24.49 -1.84 -3.97
CA SER A 202 24.22 -1.75 -2.53
C SER A 202 23.82 -0.34 -2.07
N GLY A 203 24.33 0.70 -2.74
CA GLY A 203 23.99 2.10 -2.43
C GLY A 203 22.51 2.42 -2.64
N ALA A 204 21.93 2.01 -3.76
CA ALA A 204 20.51 2.24 -4.06
C ALA A 204 19.59 1.54 -3.05
N THR A 205 19.95 0.30 -2.67
CA THR A 205 19.22 -0.46 -1.65
C THR A 205 19.27 0.25 -0.29
N PHE A 206 20.43 0.75 0.13
CA PHE A 206 20.56 1.52 1.37
C PHE A 206 19.66 2.78 1.36
N TRP A 207 19.71 3.57 0.29
CA TRP A 207 18.90 4.80 0.19
C TRP A 207 17.40 4.51 0.16
N MET A 208 16.96 3.46 -0.53
CA MET A 208 15.57 3.01 -0.54
C MET A 208 15.07 2.72 0.88
N PHE A 209 15.80 1.89 1.64
CA PHE A 209 15.39 1.54 3.01
C PHE A 209 15.49 2.74 3.95
N LEU A 210 16.46 3.63 3.77
CA LEU A 210 16.55 4.85 4.57
C LEU A 210 15.33 5.76 4.35
N VAL A 211 14.91 5.97 3.10
CA VAL A 211 13.72 6.78 2.78
C VAL A 211 12.47 6.16 3.39
N ILE A 212 12.27 4.85 3.24
CA ILE A 212 11.14 4.13 3.86
C ILE A 212 11.20 4.28 5.38
N TRP A 213 12.36 4.04 6.00
CA TRP A 213 12.51 4.06 7.45
C TRP A 213 12.21 5.44 8.03
N VAL A 214 12.81 6.49 7.48
CA VAL A 214 12.54 7.88 7.88
C VAL A 214 11.06 8.22 7.68
N GLY A 215 10.48 7.80 6.55
CA GLY A 215 9.07 8.01 6.27
C GLY A 215 8.15 7.34 7.28
N ILE A 216 8.39 6.07 7.60
CA ILE A 216 7.61 5.30 8.57
C ILE A 216 7.74 5.87 9.98
N VAL A 217 8.95 6.27 10.40
CA VAL A 217 9.15 6.97 11.69
C VAL A 217 8.36 8.28 11.71
N GLY A 218 8.41 9.06 10.62
CA GLY A 218 7.62 10.29 10.49
C GLY A 218 6.12 10.03 10.60
N VAL A 219 5.61 8.99 9.94
CA VAL A 219 4.21 8.57 10.02
C VAL A 219 3.82 8.23 11.45
N PHE A 220 4.63 7.44 12.18
CA PHE A 220 4.32 7.10 13.57
C PHE A 220 4.30 8.33 14.47
N LEU A 221 5.27 9.23 14.35
CA LEU A 221 5.30 10.47 15.13
C LEU A 221 4.07 11.34 14.87
N MET A 222 3.58 11.39 13.63
CA MET A 222 2.37 12.13 13.28
C MET A 222 1.09 11.39 13.72
N THR A 223 1.09 10.06 13.67
CA THR A 223 0.00 9.21 14.16
C THR A 223 -0.22 9.45 15.66
N GLU A 224 0.86 9.50 16.44
CA GLU A 224 0.78 9.84 17.87
C GLU A 224 0.21 11.24 18.11
N ARG A 225 0.46 12.22 17.22
CA ARG A 225 -0.12 13.56 17.36
C ARG A 225 -1.61 13.61 17.08
N ILE A 226 -2.11 12.86 16.09
CA ILE A 226 -3.54 12.82 15.79
C ILE A 226 -4.34 12.01 16.82
N LYS A 227 -3.67 11.13 17.57
CA LYS A 227 -4.23 10.36 18.69
C LYS A 227 -4.35 11.14 20.00
N GLN A 228 -3.55 12.19 20.20
CA GLN A 228 -3.51 12.91 21.48
C GLN A 228 -4.87 13.39 22.00
N PRO A 229 -5.86 13.78 21.16
CA PRO A 229 -7.20 14.10 21.64
C PRO A 229 -8.01 12.91 22.18
N SER A 230 -7.77 11.68 21.71
CA SER A 230 -8.52 10.47 22.11
C SER A 230 -7.81 9.65 23.19
N ARG A 231 -6.48 9.79 23.32
CA ARG A 231 -5.67 9.05 24.30
C ARG A 231 -5.97 9.40 25.76
N ASP A 232 -6.52 10.58 26.05
CA ASP A 232 -6.88 10.96 27.42
C ASP A 232 -8.11 10.19 27.96
N TYR A 233 -8.85 9.52 27.08
CA TYR A 233 -10.05 8.74 27.40
C TYR A 233 -9.80 7.22 27.33
N CYS A 234 -8.54 6.84 27.16
CA CYS A 234 -8.00 5.51 26.98
C CYS A 234 -6.87 5.31 28.02
#